data_AF-A0AAE1AHD4-F1
#
_entry.id   AF-A0AAE1AHD4-F1
#
_cell.length_a   1.000
_cell.length_b   1.000
_cell.length_c   1.000
_cell.angle_alpha   90.00
_cell.angle_beta   90.00
_cell.angle_gamma   90.00
#
_symmetry.space_group_name_H-M   'P 1'
#
loop_
_entity.id
_entity.type
_entity.pdbx_description
1 polymer ?
#
loop_
_entity_poly.entity_id
_entity_poly.type
_entity_poly.pdbx_seq_one_letter_code
_entity_poly.pdbx_strand_id
1 'polypeptide(L)'
;MAKFHPPENFDFMRPAGWPEWRERFDRYRKASKLHKEDEDVQVSTLIYALGKEADKIFKTFTFTNAADANKYEPVLQKFNDHFVPRTNTLHERAKFYNRHQKVGESVE
;
A
#
# COMPACT_ATOMS: atom_id res chain seq x y z
N MET A 1 -22.64 17.83 10.37
CA MET A 1 -22.06 16.71 9.59
C MET A 1 -21.25 15.84 10.53
N ALA A 2 -21.29 14.52 10.39
CA ALA A 2 -20.45 13.63 11.19
C ALA A 2 -18.97 13.98 10.96
N LYS A 3 -18.20 14.17 12.04
CA LYS A 3 -16.76 14.38 11.97
C LYS A 3 -16.10 13.01 11.81
N PHE A 4 -15.69 12.67 10.59
CA PHE A 4 -14.93 11.46 10.34
C PHE A 4 -13.46 11.74 10.60
N HIS A 5 -12.85 10.95 11.48
CA HIS A 5 -11.42 11.04 11.72
C HIS A 5 -10.68 10.20 10.67
N PRO A 6 -9.49 10.64 10.20
CA PRO A 6 -8.65 9.81 9.36
C PRO A 6 -8.27 8.51 10.09
N PRO A 7 -7.93 7.44 9.36
CA PRO A 7 -7.42 6.23 9.97
C PRO A 7 -6.14 6.53 10.77
N GLU A 8 -5.85 5.67 11.74
CA GLU A 8 -4.55 5.69 12.43
C GLU A 8 -3.43 5.50 11.41
N ASN A 9 -2.26 6.05 11.73
CA ASN A 9 -1.08 5.93 10.88
C ASN A 9 -0.77 4.46 10.58
N PHE A 10 -0.29 4.22 9.36
CA PHE A 10 0.09 2.88 8.95
C PHE A 10 1.31 2.40 9.74
N ASP A 11 1.28 1.14 10.18
CA ASP A 11 2.43 0.52 10.82
C ASP A 11 3.38 -0.05 9.75
N PHE A 12 4.41 0.74 9.43
CA PHE A 12 5.44 0.37 8.45
C PHE A 12 6.27 -0.84 8.87
N MET A 13 6.24 -1.25 10.15
CA MET A 13 6.89 -2.50 10.61
C MET A 13 6.09 -3.75 10.21
N ARG A 14 4.83 -3.58 9.82
CA ARG A 14 3.92 -4.66 9.40
C ARG A 14 3.33 -4.36 8.01
N PRO A 15 4.13 -4.49 6.92
CA PRO A 15 3.67 -4.23 5.56
C PRO A 15 2.48 -5.12 5.15
N ALA A 16 2.34 -6.31 5.73
CA ALA A 16 1.20 -7.21 5.51
C ALA A 16 -0.16 -6.60 5.91
N GLY A 17 -0.18 -5.59 6.78
CA GLY A 17 -1.40 -4.88 7.17
C GLY A 17 -1.88 -3.85 6.13
N TRP A 18 -1.14 -3.66 5.02
CA TRP A 18 -1.48 -2.68 3.99
C TRP A 18 -2.90 -2.85 3.41
N PRO A 19 -3.38 -4.06 3.06
CA PRO A 19 -4.72 -4.22 2.50
C PRO A 19 -5.82 -3.72 3.45
N GLU A 20 -5.70 -4.03 4.75
CA GLU A 20 -6.65 -3.62 5.78
C GLU A 20 -6.62 -2.10 5.98
N TRP A 21 -5.42 -1.52 6.07
CA TRP A 21 -5.26 -0.07 6.22
C TRP A 21 -5.81 0.69 5.01
N ARG A 22 -5.50 0.22 3.80
CA ARG A 22 -5.99 0.78 2.53
C ARG A 22 -7.52 0.78 2.47
N GLU A 23 -8.15 -0.33 2.86
CA GLU A 23 -9.61 -0.42 2.93
C GLU A 23 -10.20 0.59 3.93
N ARG A 24 -9.58 0.73 5.11
CA ARG A 24 -9.99 1.73 6.11
C ARG A 24 -9.86 3.16 5.57
N PHE A 25 -8.80 3.47 4.83
CA PHE A 25 -8.62 4.76 4.18
C PHE A 25 -9.65 5.02 3.08
N ASP A 26 -9.98 4.04 2.23
CA ASP A 26 -11.02 4.18 1.20
C ASP A 26 -12.40 4.48 1.82
N ARG A 27 -12.75 3.79 2.92
CA ARG A 27 -13.97 4.09 3.69
C ARG A 27 -13.96 5.53 4.21
N TYR A 28 -12.85 5.98 4.79
CA TYR A 28 -12.69 7.37 5.21
C TYR A 28 -12.88 8.33 4.02
N ARG A 29 -12.21 8.08 2.89
CA ARG A 29 -12.27 8.90 1.67
C ARG A 29 -13.70 9.02 1.11
N LYS A 30 -14.49 7.96 1.20
CA LYS A 30 -15.91 7.96 0.82
C LYS A 30 -16.78 8.71 1.82
N ALA A 31 -16.64 8.40 3.11
CA ALA A 31 -17.45 8.97 4.19
C ALA A 31 -17.23 10.48 4.36
N SER A 32 -15.99 10.95 4.23
CA SER A 32 -15.62 12.38 4.31
C SER A 32 -15.89 13.16 3.02
N LYS A 33 -16.35 12.49 1.95
CA LYS A 33 -16.45 13.04 0.58
C LYS A 33 -15.12 13.48 -0.05
N LEU A 34 -13.98 13.13 0.54
CA LEU A 34 -12.65 13.40 -0.02
C LEU A 34 -12.50 12.90 -1.46
N HIS A 35 -13.17 11.82 -1.85
CA HIS A 35 -13.18 11.34 -3.25
C HIS A 35 -13.72 12.34 -4.29
N LYS A 36 -14.40 13.41 -3.85
CA LYS A 36 -14.94 14.47 -4.72
C LYS A 36 -14.05 15.71 -4.78
N GLU A 37 -13.04 15.80 -3.93
CA GLU A 37 -12.08 16.90 -3.92
C GLU A 37 -11.05 16.71 -5.05
N ASP A 38 -10.24 17.74 -5.31
CA ASP A 38 -9.14 17.66 -6.27
C ASP A 38 -8.19 16.50 -5.97
N GLU A 39 -7.68 15.85 -7.02
CA GLU A 39 -6.81 14.67 -6.86
C GLU A 39 -5.57 14.95 -6.02
N ASP A 40 -4.99 16.16 -6.14
CA ASP A 40 -3.87 16.63 -5.31
C ASP A 40 -4.21 16.61 -3.81
N VAL A 41 -5.41 17.05 -3.44
CA VAL A 41 -5.89 17.04 -2.05
C VAL A 41 -6.05 15.60 -1.57
N GLN A 42 -6.53 14.71 -2.44
CA GLN A 42 -6.68 13.29 -2.12
C GLN A 42 -5.32 12.61 -1.91
N VAL A 43 -4.36 12.88 -2.77
CA VAL A 43 -2.97 12.37 -2.68
C VAL A 43 -2.31 12.90 -1.40
N SER A 44 -2.39 14.20 -1.15
CA SER A 44 -1.84 14.83 0.06
C SER A 44 -2.45 14.23 1.32
N THR A 45 -3.76 14.00 1.34
CA THR A 45 -4.45 13.40 2.49
C THR A 45 -4.06 11.93 2.68
N LEU A 46 -3.86 11.16 1.60
CA LEU A 46 -3.37 9.78 1.65
C LEU A 46 -1.99 9.71 2.30
N ILE A 47 -1.04 10.52 1.83
CA ILE A 47 0.34 10.56 2.33
C ILE A 47 0.35 11.01 3.79
N TYR A 48 -0.43 12.04 4.13
CA TYR A 48 -0.56 12.53 5.50
C TYR A 48 -1.12 11.47 6.46
N ALA A 49 -2.19 10.77 6.06
CA ALA A 49 -2.82 9.73 6.87
C ALA A 49 -1.90 8.50 7.04
N LEU A 50 -1.14 8.14 6.01
CA LEU A 50 -0.13 7.08 6.08
C LEU A 50 0.92 7.39 7.17
N GLY A 51 1.43 8.62 7.20
CA GLY A 51 2.38 9.11 8.20
C GLY A 51 3.74 9.51 7.64
N LYS A 52 4.65 9.90 8.53
CA LYS A 52 5.93 10.55 8.14
C LYS A 52 6.82 9.69 7.22
N GLU A 53 6.80 8.37 7.39
CA GLU A 53 7.56 7.44 6.54
C GLU A 53 7.04 7.41 5.10
N ALA A 54 5.75 7.71 4.90
CA ALA A 54 5.11 7.74 3.59
C ALA A 54 5.71 8.79 2.67
N ASP A 55 6.10 9.95 3.22
CA ASP A 55 6.70 11.04 2.46
C ASP A 55 8.07 10.62 1.88
N LYS A 56 8.86 9.89 2.67
CA LYS A 56 10.13 9.32 2.22
C LYS A 56 9.91 8.30 1.10
N ILE A 57 8.94 7.41 1.27
CA ILE A 57 8.60 6.37 0.28
C ILE A 57 8.07 7.02 -1.01
N PHE A 58 7.18 8.00 -0.89
CA PHE A 58 6.61 8.71 -2.03
C PHE A 58 7.71 9.39 -2.88
N LYS A 59 8.71 10.00 -2.24
CA LYS A 59 9.89 10.57 -2.92
C LYS A 59 10.72 9.54 -3.70
N THR A 60 10.62 8.25 -3.39
CA THR A 60 11.29 7.19 -4.15
C THR A 60 10.51 6.74 -5.39
N PHE A 61 9.24 7.13 -5.51
CA PHE A 61 8.40 6.69 -6.62
C PHE A 61 8.77 7.41 -7.91
N THR A 62 8.93 6.61 -8.97
CA THR A 62 9.13 7.10 -10.34
C THR A 62 7.84 6.92 -11.12
N PHE A 63 7.32 8.02 -11.68
CA PHE A 63 6.12 8.03 -12.50
C PHE A 63 6.49 8.17 -13.97
N THR A 64 5.77 7.50 -14.86
CA THR A 64 5.99 7.60 -16.30
C THR A 64 5.64 9.00 -16.81
N ASN A 65 4.57 9.60 -16.28
CA ASN A 65 4.25 10.99 -16.48
C ASN A 65 4.33 11.73 -15.14
N ALA A 66 4.99 12.88 -15.10
CA ALA A 66 5.11 13.70 -13.89
C ALA A 66 3.73 14.09 -13.30
N ALA A 67 2.70 14.26 -14.15
CA ALA A 67 1.35 14.58 -13.70
C ALA A 67 0.69 13.44 -12.90
N ASP A 68 1.16 12.19 -13.04
CA ASP A 68 0.58 11.04 -12.32
C ASP A 68 0.93 11.06 -10.83
N ALA A 69 1.96 11.81 -10.42
CA ALA A 69 2.27 12.03 -9.02
C ALA A 69 1.15 12.79 -8.26
N ASN A 70 0.28 13.48 -8.99
CA ASN A 70 -0.84 14.24 -8.44
C ASN A 70 -2.19 13.53 -8.61
N LYS A 71 -2.20 12.33 -9.21
CA LYS A 71 -3.41 11.55 -9.44
C LYS A 71 -3.55 10.48 -8.37
N TYR A 72 -4.77 10.31 -7.87
CA TYR A 72 -4.99 9.41 -6.74
C TYR A 72 -4.68 7.95 -7.08
N GLU A 73 -5.18 7.46 -8.22
CA GLU A 73 -5.03 6.04 -8.60
C GLU A 73 -3.58 5.64 -8.88
N PRO A 74 -2.77 6.39 -9.66
CA PRO A 74 -1.36 6.05 -9.87
C PRO A 74 -0.54 6.06 -8.58
N VAL A 75 -0.76 7.04 -7.69
CA VAL A 75 -0.06 7.09 -6.39
C VAL A 75 -0.44 5.90 -5.53
N LEU A 76 -1.75 5.58 -5.43
CA LEU A 76 -2.22 4.42 -4.68
C LEU A 76 -1.62 3.13 -5.22
N GLN A 77 -1.51 2.98 -6.53
CA GLN A 77 -0.90 1.83 -7.18
C GLN A 77 0.58 1.69 -6.79
N LYS A 78 1.36 2.78 -6.79
CA LYS A 78 2.76 2.73 -6.33
C LYS A 78 2.90 2.27 -4.89
N PHE A 79 2.02 2.73 -3.99
CA PHE A 79 2.00 2.23 -2.62
C PHE A 79 1.60 0.75 -2.55
N ASN A 80 0.63 0.30 -3.36
CA ASN A 80 0.29 -1.13 -3.44
C ASN A 80 1.50 -1.97 -3.86
N ASP A 81 2.20 -1.58 -4.93
CA ASP A 81 3.40 -2.28 -5.42
C ASP A 81 4.55 -2.27 -4.40
N HIS A 82 4.64 -1.23 -3.56
CA HIS A 82 5.65 -1.12 -2.51
C HIS A 82 5.37 -2.05 -1.32
N PHE A 83 4.15 -2.08 -0.79
CA PHE A 83 3.81 -2.86 0.42
C PHE A 83 3.34 -4.29 0.12
N VAL A 84 2.75 -4.50 -1.04
CA VAL A 84 2.39 -5.82 -1.57
C VAL A 84 3.27 -6.05 -2.79
N PRO A 85 4.57 -6.37 -2.58
CA PRO A 85 5.39 -6.78 -3.70
C PRO A 85 4.65 -7.95 -4.36
N ARG A 86 4.43 -7.86 -5.68
CA ARG A 86 3.89 -8.98 -6.46
C ARG A 86 4.65 -10.22 -6.02
N THR A 87 3.97 -11.16 -5.38
CA THR A 87 4.52 -12.46 -5.05
C THR A 87 5.06 -12.99 -6.37
N ASN A 88 6.39 -12.96 -6.48
CA ASN A 88 7.05 -13.35 -7.70
C ASN A 88 6.96 -14.87 -7.67
N THR A 89 5.91 -15.42 -8.28
CA THR A 89 5.62 -16.85 -8.28
C THR A 89 6.84 -17.66 -8.73
N LEU A 90 7.75 -17.06 -9.50
CA LEU A 90 9.04 -17.63 -9.87
C LEU A 90 10.01 -17.76 -8.67
N HIS A 91 10.07 -16.77 -7.77
CA HIS A 91 10.87 -16.83 -6.54
C HIS A 91 10.29 -17.83 -5.54
N GLU A 92 8.97 -17.87 -5.37
CA GLU A 92 8.31 -18.87 -4.53
C GLU A 92 8.44 -20.28 -5.12
N ARG A 93 8.30 -20.44 -6.45
CA ARG A 93 8.62 -21.69 -7.15
C ARG A 93 10.08 -22.08 -6.95
N ALA A 94 11.03 -21.17 -7.14
CA ALA A 94 12.44 -21.47 -6.93
C ALA A 94 12.73 -21.91 -5.49
N LYS A 95 12.06 -21.29 -4.50
CA LYS A 95 12.17 -21.67 -3.09
C LYS A 95 11.51 -23.02 -2.79
N PHE A 96 10.41 -23.36 -3.47
CA PHE A 96 9.76 -24.67 -3.41
C PHE A 96 10.60 -25.76 -4.09
N TYR A 97 11.13 -25.50 -5.29
CA TYR A 97 11.98 -26.43 -6.04
C TYR A 97 13.34 -26.65 -5.39
N ASN A 98 13.89 -25.67 -4.67
CA ASN A 98 15.11 -25.82 -3.88
C ASN A 98 14.87 -26.41 -2.47
N ARG A 99 13.63 -26.74 -2.11
CA ARG A 99 13.35 -27.41 -0.84
C ARG A 99 13.65 -28.90 -1.01
N HIS A 100 14.71 -29.35 -0.35
CA HIS A 100 14.99 -30.78 -0.19
C HIS A 100 14.41 -31.26 1.14
N GLN A 101 13.54 -32.27 1.09
CA GLN A 101 13.01 -32.97 2.26
C GLN A 101 14.19 -33.59 3.03
N LYS A 102 14.33 -33.25 4.32
CA LYS A 102 15.39 -33.82 5.14
C LYS A 102 15.03 -35.24 5.57
N VAL A 103 16.06 -36.03 5.91
CA VAL A 103 15.86 -37.37 6.47
C VAL A 103 15.04 -37.27 7.77
N GLY A 104 13.85 -37.86 7.77
CA GLY A 104 12.91 -37.84 8.90
C GLY A 104 11.81 -36.76 8.84
N GLU A 105 11.73 -35.93 7.80
CA GLU A 105 10.61 -35.00 7.61
C GLU A 105 9.40 -35.80 7.06
N SER A 106 8.28 -35.84 7.79
CA SER A 106 7.06 -36.51 7.30
C SER A 106 6.44 -35.74 6.13
N VAL A 107 5.75 -36.45 5.24
CA VAL A 107 5.13 -35.86 4.03
C VAL A 107 3.72 -35.31 4.29
N GLU A 108 3.24 -35.43 5.53
CA GLU A 108 1.88 -35.10 5.98
C GLU A 108 1.77 -33.72 6.65
#